data_AF-A0A2T5BJZ0-F1
#
_entry.id   AF-A0A2T5BJZ0-F1
#
_cell.length_a   1.000
_cell.length_b   1.000
_cell.length_c   1.000
_cell.angle_alpha   90.00
_cell.angle_beta   90.00
_cell.angle_gamma   90.00
#
_symmetry.space_group_name_H-M   'P 1'
#
loop_
_entity.id
_entity.type
_entity.pdbx_description
1 polymer ?
#
loop_
_entity_poly.entity_id
_entity_poly.type
_entity_poly.pdbx_seq_one_letter_code
_entity_poly.pdbx_strand_id
1 'polypeptide(L)'
;MPDPIAELGRRLAKLEKRVVTLERARSAPYPEWRDLPLTGDTNVPDEEQPPQFRADPWDMVEFSGRIGLPGGRAVDKAIVAVLPEEYQSAAPRTVPVASNARRDLHLDITPEGQVALRVKDGGNVRASWISLDGARFRADGPD
;
A
#
# COMPACT_ATOMS: atom_id res chain seq x y z
N MET A 1 13.84 33.40 -31.28
CA MET A 1 13.74 33.52 -29.81
C MET A 1 12.34 33.11 -29.40
N PRO A 2 12.15 32.20 -28.43
CA PRO A 2 10.83 31.91 -27.88
C PRO A 2 10.26 33.13 -27.15
N ASP A 3 8.95 33.34 -27.25
CA ASP A 3 8.23 34.43 -26.57
C ASP A 3 8.00 34.06 -25.09
N PRO A 4 8.63 34.78 -24.15
CA PRO A 4 8.53 34.47 -22.72
C PRO A 4 7.12 34.66 -22.15
N ILE A 5 6.30 35.55 -22.73
CA ILE A 5 4.91 35.76 -22.29
C ILE A 5 4.05 34.56 -22.70
N ALA A 6 4.26 34.05 -23.92
CA ALA A 6 3.58 32.85 -24.40
C ALA A 6 3.97 31.60 -23.59
N GLU A 7 5.24 31.47 -23.20
CA GLU A 7 5.67 30.37 -22.32
C GLU A 7 5.05 30.46 -20.93
N LEU A 8 4.99 31.67 -20.35
CA LEU A 8 4.34 31.90 -19.06
C LEU A 8 2.85 31.54 -19.11
N GLY A 9 2.14 31.95 -20.17
CA GLY A 9 0.74 31.60 -20.38
C GLY A 9 0.48 30.09 -20.44
N ARG A 10 1.35 29.33 -21.13
CA ARG A 10 1.26 27.86 -21.17
C ARG A 10 1.49 27.22 -19.80
N ARG A 11 2.42 27.76 -19.01
CA ARG A 11 2.71 27.27 -17.65
C ARG A 11 1.54 27.53 -16.70
N LEU A 12 0.93 28.71 -16.75
CA LEU A 12 -0.24 29.04 -15.95
C LEU A 12 -1.43 28.14 -16.29
N ALA A 13 -1.74 27.94 -17.58
CA ALA A 13 -2.81 27.03 -18.00
C ALA A 13 -2.57 25.57 -17.55
N LYS A 14 -1.31 25.12 -17.54
CA LYS A 14 -0.95 23.79 -17.00
C LYS A 14 -1.16 23.71 -15.48
N LEU A 15 -0.85 24.78 -14.75
CA LEU A 15 -1.10 24.85 -13.30
C LEU A 15 -2.59 24.89 -12.98
N GLU A 16 -3.38 25.71 -13.66
CA GLU A 16 -4.84 25.77 -13.49
C GLU A 16 -5.49 24.40 -13.72
N LYS A 17 -5.11 23.71 -14.79
CA LYS A 17 -5.59 22.33 -15.05
C LYS A 17 -5.24 21.40 -13.89
N ARG A 18 -4.01 21.47 -13.36
CA ARG A 18 -3.61 20.64 -12.20
C ARG A 18 -4.43 20.97 -10.97
N VAL A 19 -4.65 22.26 -10.66
CA VAL A 19 -5.46 22.68 -9.51
C VAL A 19 -6.88 22.14 -9.62
N VAL A 20 -7.52 22.26 -10.80
CA VAL A 20 -8.87 21.73 -11.02
C VAL A 20 -8.92 20.21 -10.85
N THR A 21 -7.92 19.48 -11.35
CA THR A 21 -7.81 18.03 -11.12
C THR A 21 -7.69 17.70 -9.64
N LEU A 22 -6.89 18.45 -8.89
CA LEU A 22 -6.70 18.26 -7.46
C LEU A 22 -7.96 18.58 -6.65
N GLU A 23 -8.68 19.64 -6.99
CA GLU A 23 -9.94 19.99 -6.34
C GLU A 23 -11.04 18.96 -6.61
N ARG A 24 -11.09 18.40 -7.82
CA ARG A 24 -11.99 17.28 -8.15
C ARG A 24 -11.61 16.02 -7.39
N ALA A 25 -10.33 15.67 -7.32
CA ALA A 25 -9.86 14.51 -6.55
C ALA A 25 -10.15 14.67 -5.05
N ARG A 26 -9.98 15.87 -4.50
CA ARG A 26 -10.34 16.20 -3.11
C ARG A 26 -11.84 16.09 -2.85
N SER A 27 -12.67 16.42 -3.83
CA SER A 27 -14.14 16.41 -3.70
C SER A 27 -14.75 15.05 -4.04
N ALA A 28 -13.98 14.13 -4.62
CA ALA A 28 -14.42 12.78 -4.89
C ALA A 28 -14.65 12.04 -3.56
N PRO A 29 -15.70 11.21 -3.46
CA PRO A 29 -15.89 10.36 -2.30
C PRO A 29 -14.66 9.45 -2.14
N TYR A 30 -14.20 9.33 -0.90
CA TYR A 30 -13.06 8.45 -0.60
C TYR A 30 -13.46 7.01 -0.96
N PRO A 31 -12.62 6.26 -1.70
CA PRO A 31 -12.95 4.90 -2.08
C PRO A 31 -13.20 4.00 -0.86
N GLU A 32 -14.13 3.07 -1.01
CA GLU A 32 -14.48 2.11 0.03
C GLU A 32 -13.33 1.11 0.26
N TRP A 33 -13.26 0.60 1.49
CA TRP A 33 -12.36 -0.49 1.84
C TRP A 33 -12.79 -1.79 1.14
N ARG A 34 -11.80 -2.57 0.70
CA ARG A 34 -11.98 -3.90 0.11
C ARG A 34 -11.19 -4.92 0.92
N ASP A 35 -11.68 -6.14 1.01
CA ASP A 35 -10.98 -7.22 1.70
C ASP A 35 -9.68 -7.56 1.00
N LEU A 36 -8.60 -7.65 1.78
CA LEU A 36 -7.29 -8.02 1.28
C LEU A 36 -7.24 -9.54 1.04
N PRO A 37 -6.97 -10.02 -0.18
CA PRO A 37 -6.88 -11.45 -0.45
C PRO A 37 -5.67 -12.08 0.26
N LEU A 38 -5.93 -12.71 1.39
CA LEU A 38 -4.93 -13.39 2.22
C LEU A 38 -4.55 -14.75 1.64
N THR A 39 -3.31 -15.20 1.89
CA THR A 39 -2.91 -16.58 1.60
C THR A 39 -3.43 -17.53 2.69
N GLY A 40 -3.74 -18.77 2.31
CA GLY A 40 -4.50 -19.72 3.15
C GLY A 40 -3.85 -20.13 4.47
N ASP A 41 -2.57 -19.83 4.67
CA ASP A 41 -1.84 -20.13 5.92
C ASP A 41 -1.94 -18.99 6.95
N THR A 42 -2.55 -17.85 6.59
CA THR A 42 -2.77 -16.72 7.49
C THR A 42 -4.18 -16.72 8.05
N ASN A 43 -4.39 -16.08 9.20
CA ASN A 43 -5.72 -15.95 9.81
C ASN A 43 -6.05 -14.48 10.10
N VAL A 44 -7.32 -14.23 10.43
CA VAL A 44 -7.84 -12.92 10.82
C VAL A 44 -7.97 -12.90 12.35
N PRO A 45 -7.10 -12.19 13.10
CA PRO A 45 -7.12 -12.18 14.56
C PRO A 45 -8.30 -11.40 15.15
N ASP A 46 -8.84 -10.46 14.37
CA ASP A 46 -9.90 -9.55 14.74
C ASP A 46 -10.92 -9.49 13.61
N GLU A 47 -12.05 -10.19 13.77
CA GLU A 47 -13.12 -10.25 12.77
C GLU A 47 -13.86 -8.91 12.63
N GLU A 48 -13.81 -8.03 13.64
CA GLU A 48 -14.41 -6.70 13.57
C GLU A 48 -13.55 -5.74 12.73
N GLN A 49 -12.27 -6.05 12.55
CA GLN A 49 -11.34 -5.27 11.72
C GLN A 49 -10.47 -6.19 10.82
N PRO A 50 -11.08 -6.83 9.81
CA PRO A 50 -10.36 -7.71 8.91
C PRO A 50 -9.30 -6.96 8.09
N PRO A 51 -8.26 -7.65 7.59
CA PRO A 51 -7.31 -7.08 6.64
C PRO A 51 -8.00 -6.52 5.40
N GLN A 52 -7.81 -5.23 5.18
CA GLN A 52 -8.44 -4.50 4.09
C GLN A 52 -7.45 -3.58 3.41
N PHE A 53 -7.78 -3.18 2.19
CA PHE A 53 -7.03 -2.21 1.42
C PHE A 53 -7.96 -1.32 0.60
N ARG A 54 -7.45 -0.16 0.15
CA ARG A 54 -8.12 0.73 -0.80
C ARG A 54 -7.09 1.59 -1.52
N ALA A 55 -7.44 2.12 -2.68
CA ALA A 55 -6.72 3.25 -3.25
C ALA A 55 -7.27 4.56 -2.68
N ASP A 56 -6.40 5.50 -2.38
CA ASP A 56 -6.79 6.88 -2.09
C ASP A 56 -6.82 7.72 -3.38
N PRO A 57 -7.41 8.94 -3.34
CA PRO A 57 -7.44 9.85 -4.48
C PRO A 57 -6.07 10.41 -4.92
N TRP A 58 -4.97 10.00 -4.28
CA TRP A 58 -3.61 10.51 -4.46
C TRP A 58 -2.65 9.42 -4.98
N ASP A 59 -3.20 8.38 -5.59
CA ASP A 59 -2.49 7.21 -6.12
C ASP A 59 -1.74 6.44 -5.02
N MET A 60 -2.23 6.44 -3.78
CA MET A 60 -1.71 5.59 -2.71
C MET A 60 -2.62 4.40 -2.50
N VAL A 61 -2.05 3.23 -2.29
CA VAL A 61 -2.75 2.08 -1.73
C VAL A 61 -2.54 2.09 -0.23
N GLU A 62 -3.63 2.17 0.52
CA GLU A 62 -3.67 2.13 1.98
C GLU A 62 -4.11 0.74 2.43
N PHE A 63 -3.58 0.29 3.56
CA PHE A 63 -4.01 -0.92 4.24
C PHE A 63 -4.57 -0.63 5.63
N SER A 64 -5.41 -1.54 6.13
CA SER A 64 -5.91 -1.54 7.50
C SER A 64 -6.15 -2.97 8.00
N GLY A 65 -6.30 -3.12 9.31
CA GLY A 65 -6.61 -4.39 9.96
C GLY A 65 -5.37 -5.18 10.35
N ARG A 66 -5.58 -6.43 10.76
CA ARG A 66 -4.51 -7.30 11.30
C ARG A 66 -4.47 -8.64 10.61
N ILE A 67 -3.27 -9.09 10.26
CA ILE A 67 -3.02 -10.44 9.76
C ILE A 67 -2.38 -11.23 10.90
N GLY A 68 -2.95 -12.38 11.24
CA GLY A 68 -2.31 -13.30 12.16
C GLY A 68 -1.46 -14.31 11.41
N LEU A 69 -0.34 -14.66 12.05
CA LEU A 69 0.74 -15.39 11.42
C LEU A 69 0.72 -16.88 11.81
N PRO A 70 0.93 -17.79 10.85
CA PRO A 70 0.91 -19.22 11.10
C PRO A 70 1.92 -19.63 12.18
N GLY A 71 1.47 -20.46 13.12
CA GLY A 71 2.32 -20.97 14.20
C GLY A 71 2.93 -19.89 15.10
N GLY A 72 2.40 -18.67 15.08
CA GLY A 72 2.92 -17.55 15.86
C GLY A 72 4.34 -17.13 15.46
N ARG A 73 4.68 -17.25 14.17
CA ARG A 73 5.99 -16.88 13.63
C ARG A 73 5.88 -16.03 12.37
N ALA A 74 6.70 -14.98 12.34
CA ALA A 74 7.06 -14.27 11.13
C ALA A 74 8.21 -15.00 10.44
N VAL A 75 8.00 -15.46 9.21
CA VAL A 75 9.02 -16.10 8.37
C VAL A 75 9.36 -15.16 7.22
N ASP A 76 10.65 -14.89 7.03
CA ASP A 76 11.13 -14.03 5.96
C ASP A 76 10.73 -14.56 4.58
N LYS A 77 10.26 -13.67 3.71
CA LYS A 77 9.74 -13.92 2.35
C LYS A 77 8.47 -14.76 2.28
N ALA A 78 7.80 -15.04 3.40
CA ALA A 78 6.51 -15.72 3.37
C ALA A 78 5.46 -14.81 2.72
N ILE A 79 4.75 -15.31 1.71
CA ILE A 79 3.66 -14.56 1.06
C ILE A 79 2.43 -14.60 1.96
N VAL A 80 1.95 -13.42 2.36
CA VAL A 80 0.83 -13.26 3.28
C VAL A 80 -0.45 -12.76 2.60
N ALA A 81 -0.32 -12.10 1.45
CA ALA A 81 -1.44 -11.63 0.65
C ALA A 81 -1.06 -11.44 -0.82
N VAL A 82 -2.08 -11.27 -1.66
CA VAL A 82 -1.94 -10.93 -3.09
C VAL A 82 -2.85 -9.76 -3.42
N LEU A 83 -2.28 -8.69 -3.97
CA LEU A 83 -3.03 -7.54 -4.47
C LEU A 83 -3.64 -7.85 -5.85
N PRO A 84 -4.87 -7.41 -6.12
CA PRO A 84 -5.43 -7.45 -7.47
C PRO A 84 -4.60 -6.63 -8.48
N GLU A 85 -4.69 -6.98 -9.76
CA GLU A 85 -3.88 -6.43 -10.84
C GLU A 85 -3.95 -4.89 -10.91
N GLU A 86 -5.12 -4.32 -10.68
CA GLU A 86 -5.35 -2.89 -10.75
C GLU A 86 -4.71 -2.07 -9.59
N TYR A 87 -4.12 -2.74 -8.60
CA TYR A 87 -3.46 -2.12 -7.44
C TYR A 87 -1.97 -2.47 -7.35
N GLN A 88 -1.40 -3.08 -8.39
CA GLN A 88 0.02 -3.43 -8.44
C GLN A 88 0.89 -2.17 -8.50
N SER A 89 2.06 -2.23 -7.85
CA SER A 89 3.09 -1.18 -7.98
C SER A 89 3.98 -1.46 -9.18
N ALA A 90 4.34 -0.45 -9.98
CA ALA A 90 5.25 -0.68 -11.11
C ALA A 90 6.68 -1.03 -10.64
N ALA A 91 7.08 -0.59 -9.45
CA ALA A 91 8.35 -0.92 -8.82
C ALA A 91 8.14 -1.58 -7.46
N PRO A 92 9.06 -2.47 -7.02
CA PRO A 92 8.96 -3.09 -5.69
C PRO A 92 8.89 -2.05 -4.57
N ARG A 93 8.02 -2.27 -3.58
CA ARG A 93 7.85 -1.39 -2.42
C ARG A 93 8.12 -2.14 -1.13
N THR A 94 8.71 -1.47 -0.15
CA THR A 94 8.85 -2.01 1.21
C THR A 94 8.15 -1.05 2.17
N VAL A 95 7.19 -1.55 2.94
CA VAL A 95 6.43 -0.77 3.90
C VAL A 95 6.60 -1.32 5.32
N PRO A 96 6.85 -0.48 6.34
CA PRO A 96 6.92 -0.95 7.72
C PRO A 96 5.54 -1.34 8.23
N VAL A 97 5.48 -2.34 9.12
CA VAL A 97 4.24 -2.76 9.79
C VAL A 97 4.45 -2.87 11.29
N ALA A 98 3.40 -2.58 12.06
CA ALA A 98 3.42 -2.82 13.49
C ALA A 98 3.25 -4.33 13.76
N SER A 99 3.87 -4.84 14.83
CA SER A 99 3.73 -6.25 15.20
C SER A 99 4.00 -6.44 16.70
N ASN A 100 3.72 -7.62 17.21
CA ASN A 100 4.18 -8.04 18.54
C ASN A 100 5.56 -8.73 18.52
N ALA A 101 6.29 -8.65 17.41
CA ALA A 101 7.63 -9.18 17.30
C ALA A 101 8.65 -8.32 18.07
N ARG A 102 9.77 -8.92 18.45
CA ARG A 102 10.93 -8.17 19.00
C ARG A 102 11.80 -7.51 17.92
N ARG A 103 11.56 -7.83 16.65
CA ARG A 103 12.29 -7.30 15.50
C ARG A 103 11.33 -6.52 14.62
N ASP A 104 11.84 -5.49 13.95
CA ASP A 104 11.08 -4.74 12.96
C ASP A 104 10.66 -5.69 11.81
N LEU A 105 9.38 -5.62 11.46
CA LEU A 105 8.81 -6.34 10.32
C LEU A 105 8.38 -5.34 9.26
N HIS A 106 8.53 -5.74 8.00
CA HIS A 106 8.08 -4.98 6.85
C HIS A 106 7.27 -5.90 5.93
N LEU A 107 6.54 -5.30 5.00
CA LEU A 107 5.98 -5.98 3.85
C LEU A 107 6.74 -5.55 2.60
N ASP A 108 7.26 -6.52 1.88
CA ASP A 108 7.77 -6.34 0.52
C ASP A 108 6.63 -6.62 -0.45
N ILE A 109 6.30 -5.64 -1.29
CA ILE A 109 5.25 -5.70 -2.31
C ILE A 109 5.96 -5.76 -3.65
N THR A 110 5.77 -6.86 -4.37
CA THR A 110 6.39 -7.07 -5.68
C THR A 110 5.57 -6.41 -6.78
N PRO A 111 6.15 -6.17 -7.97
CA PRO A 111 5.41 -5.64 -9.11
C PRO A 111 4.24 -6.51 -9.56
N GLU A 112 4.29 -7.80 -9.28
CA GLU A 112 3.22 -8.76 -9.58
C GLU A 112 2.10 -8.75 -8.51
N GLY A 113 2.16 -7.83 -7.55
CA GLY A 113 1.17 -7.70 -6.48
C GLY A 113 1.35 -8.68 -5.32
N GLN A 114 2.44 -9.43 -5.26
CA GLN A 114 2.69 -10.33 -4.13
C GLN A 114 3.10 -9.52 -2.91
N VAL A 115 2.47 -9.80 -1.77
CA VAL A 115 2.79 -9.16 -0.48
C VAL A 115 3.51 -10.18 0.40
N ALA A 116 4.81 -9.99 0.57
CA ALA A 116 5.69 -10.88 1.32
C ALA A 116 6.11 -10.25 2.64
N LEU A 117 6.20 -11.05 3.70
CA LEU A 117 6.74 -10.61 4.97
C LEU A 117 8.27 -10.48 4.89
N ARG A 118 8.83 -9.39 5.38
CA ARG A 118 10.27 -9.19 5.51
C ARG A 118 10.67 -9.08 6.97
N VAL A 119 11.55 -9.97 7.41
CA VAL A 119 12.15 -9.93 8.74
C VAL A 119 13.49 -9.20 8.63
N LYS A 120 13.72 -8.18 9.45
CA LYS A 120 15.02 -7.50 9.52
C LYS A 120 16.13 -8.53 9.82
N ASP A 121 17.17 -8.52 8.98
CA ASP A 121 18.29 -9.48 8.96
C ASP A 121 17.93 -10.92 8.53
N GLY A 122 16.72 -11.14 8.02
CA GLY A 122 16.24 -12.43 7.51
C GLY A 122 15.88 -13.45 8.59
N GLY A 123 15.51 -14.65 8.15
CA GLY A 123 15.21 -15.80 9.00
C GLY A 123 13.76 -15.81 9.51
N ASN A 124 13.57 -16.09 10.80
CA ASN A 124 12.25 -16.06 11.42
C ASN A 124 12.29 -15.45 12.83
N VAL A 125 11.17 -14.88 13.25
CA VAL A 125 11.00 -14.30 14.59
C VAL A 125 9.62 -14.64 15.14
N ARG A 126 9.52 -14.79 16.47
CA ARG A 126 8.23 -14.99 17.13
C ARG A 126 7.37 -13.74 16.95
N ALA A 127 6.20 -13.91 16.35
CA ALA A 127 5.22 -12.87 16.08
C ALA A 127 3.88 -13.56 15.80
N SER A 128 2.83 -13.23 16.54
CA SER A 128 1.51 -13.83 16.31
C SER A 128 0.62 -13.01 15.38
N TRP A 129 0.96 -11.74 15.16
CA TRP A 129 0.21 -10.86 14.26
C TRP A 129 1.09 -9.72 13.73
N ILE A 130 0.66 -9.15 12.61
CA ILE A 130 1.08 -7.83 12.10
C ILE A 130 -0.16 -6.94 11.94
N SER A 131 -0.02 -5.65 12.21
CA SER A 131 -1.03 -4.62 11.95
C SER A 131 -0.62 -3.85 10.70
N LEU A 132 -1.59 -3.72 9.80
CA LEU A 132 -1.46 -3.02 8.53
C LEU A 132 -1.86 -1.54 8.66
N ASP A 133 -2.35 -1.11 9.83
CA ASP A 133 -2.87 0.24 10.00
C ASP A 133 -1.77 1.28 9.78
N GLY A 134 -2.01 2.19 8.83
CA GLY A 134 -1.06 3.22 8.42
C GLY A 134 0.01 2.74 7.43
N ALA A 135 0.05 1.45 7.10
CA ALA A 135 0.85 0.95 5.99
C ALA A 135 0.23 1.44 4.68
N ARG A 136 1.05 2.05 3.83
CA ARG A 136 0.65 2.53 2.51
C ARG A 136 1.82 2.65 1.57
N PHE A 137 1.58 2.51 0.28
CA PHE A 137 2.57 2.74 -0.76
C PHE A 137 1.93 3.49 -1.93
N ARG A 138 2.75 4.08 -2.78
CA ARG A 138 2.28 4.73 -4.00
C ARG A 138 2.04 3.67 -5.08
N ALA A 139 0.79 3.54 -5.54
CA ALA A 139 0.51 2.88 -6.80
C ALA A 139 1.09 3.74 -7.92
N ASP A 140 1.87 3.12 -8.80
CA ASP A 140 2.35 3.82 -9.98
C ASP A 140 1.20 3.75 -10.99
N GLY A 141 0.38 4.80 -11.05
CA GLY A 141 -0.67 4.94 -12.05
C GLY A 141 -0.08 4.99 -13.47
N PRO A 142 -0.86 4.65 -14.51
CA PRO A 142 -0.42 4.91 -15.88
C PRO A 142 -0.26 6.43 -16.06
N ASP A 143 0.96 6.86 -16.36
CA ASP A 143 1.33 8.26 -16.72
C ASP A 143 0.43 8.84 -17.84
#